data_AF-A0A536TWX4-F1
#
_entry.id   AF-A0A536TWX4-F1
#
_cell.length_a   1.000
_cell.length_b   1.000
_cell.length_c   1.000
_cell.angle_alpha   90.00
_cell.angle_beta   90.00
_cell.angle_gamma   90.00
#
_symmetry.space_group_name_H-M   'P 1'
#
loop_
_entity.id
_entity.type
_entity.pdbx_description
1 polymer ?
#
loop_
_entity_poly.entity_id
_entity_poly.type
_entity_poly.pdbx_seq_one_letter_code
_entity_poly.pdbx_strand_id
1 'polypeptide(L)'
;MAAPGNMRSAIVTAAIMIAGSLAWVAGISLAGLEASRGFFGAGPLIADANLILEIFLVAGITYGFLLARRGNIDAHQLNQTTWVVLNIGLIALVMAGSMQDVRIAKAAALADWRIAVTWLHAGLGTLTALAGLWIVLQMNNVLPRGLHVAAWKNLMRAAFAGYWLTALLGFATYYFWYIA
;
A
#
# COMPACT_ATOMS: atom_id res chain seq x y z
N MET A 1 7.97 27.15 -4.45
CA MET A 1 7.37 26.65 -5.71
C MET A 1 8.47 25.97 -6.51
N ALA A 2 8.31 24.71 -6.90
CA ALA A 2 9.28 24.04 -7.77
C ALA A 2 9.24 24.67 -9.17
N ALA A 3 10.39 24.81 -9.84
CA ALA A 3 10.42 25.30 -11.21
C ALA A 3 9.55 24.42 -12.13
N PRO A 4 8.82 24.97 -13.12
CA PRO A 4 7.85 24.24 -13.94
C PRO A 4 8.38 22.95 -14.58
N GLY A 5 9.67 22.91 -14.96
CA GLY A 5 10.33 21.72 -15.52
C GLY A 5 10.45 20.55 -14.54
N ASN A 6 10.59 20.82 -13.24
CA ASN A 6 10.79 19.80 -12.22
C ASN A 6 9.49 19.05 -11.89
N MET A 7 8.34 19.72 -11.97
CA MET A 7 7.03 19.10 -11.68
C MET A 7 6.63 18.10 -12.77
N ARG A 8 6.79 18.46 -14.05
CA ARG A 8 6.46 17.55 -15.16
C ARG A 8 7.32 16.29 -15.11
N SER A 9 8.62 16.43 -14.85
CA SER A 9 9.51 15.29 -14.68
C SER A 9 9.06 14.41 -13.51
N ALA A 10 8.71 15.00 -12.36
CA ALA A 10 8.26 14.23 -11.20
C ALA A 10 6.97 13.44 -11.47
N ILE A 11 6.00 14.03 -12.19
CA ILE A 11 4.76 13.36 -12.59
C ILE A 11 5.06 12.17 -13.52
N VAL A 12 5.93 12.36 -14.51
CA VAL A 12 6.32 11.28 -15.44
C VAL A 12 7.01 10.15 -14.68
N THR A 13 7.93 10.48 -13.76
CA THR A 13 8.60 9.48 -12.91
C THR A 13 7.59 8.71 -12.05
N ALA A 14 6.63 9.41 -11.44
CA ALA A 14 5.58 8.78 -10.64
C ALA A 14 4.72 7.82 -11.49
N ALA A 15 4.30 8.25 -12.68
CA ALA A 15 3.51 7.42 -13.59
C ALA A 15 4.27 6.16 -14.03
N ILE A 16 5.55 6.29 -14.40
CA ILE A 16 6.40 5.15 -14.77
C ILE A 16 6.58 4.20 -13.58
N MET A 17 6.82 4.74 -12.38
CA MET A 17 6.98 3.92 -11.18
C MET A 17 5.72 3.11 -10.87
N ILE A 18 4.55 3.75 -10.92
CA ILE A 18 3.26 3.06 -10.70
C ILE A 18 3.06 2.01 -11.79
N ALA A 19 3.10 2.40 -13.07
CA ALA A 19 2.81 1.51 -14.18
C ALA A 19 3.79 0.33 -14.24
N GLY A 20 5.09 0.59 -14.04
CA GLY A 20 6.13 -0.43 -14.01
C GLY A 20 5.95 -1.42 -12.86
N SER A 21 5.62 -0.92 -11.65
CA SER A 21 5.39 -1.80 -10.49
C SER A 21 4.15 -2.67 -10.67
N LEU A 22 3.05 -2.09 -11.16
CA LEU A 22 1.81 -2.84 -11.41
C LEU A 22 1.97 -3.82 -12.57
N ALA A 23 2.65 -3.43 -13.64
CA ALA A 23 2.95 -4.31 -14.77
C ALA A 23 3.87 -5.47 -14.35
N TRP A 24 4.83 -5.23 -13.46
CA TRP A 24 5.68 -6.29 -12.93
C TRP A 24 4.87 -7.31 -12.13
N VAL A 25 4.03 -6.85 -11.19
CA VAL A 25 3.16 -7.72 -10.38
C VAL A 25 2.16 -8.48 -11.26
N ALA A 26 1.45 -7.78 -12.15
CA ALA A 26 0.52 -8.41 -13.08
C ALA A 26 1.23 -9.39 -14.01
N GLY A 27 2.47 -9.10 -14.42
CA GLY A 27 3.29 -9.98 -15.25
C GLY A 27 3.62 -11.30 -14.56
N ILE A 28 3.88 -11.31 -13.25
CA ILE A 28 4.06 -12.54 -12.46
C ILE A 28 2.80 -13.40 -12.55
N SER A 29 1.62 -12.80 -12.33
CA SER A 29 0.33 -13.49 -12.41
C SER A 29 0.01 -14.01 -13.81
N LEU A 30 0.17 -13.16 -14.83
CA LEU A 30 -0.12 -13.52 -16.23
C LEU A 30 0.83 -14.61 -16.77
N ALA A 31 2.05 -14.68 -16.24
CA ALA A 31 3.00 -15.74 -16.57
C ALA A 31 2.78 -17.03 -15.75
N GLY A 32 1.82 -17.06 -14.82
CA GLY A 32 1.58 -18.21 -13.94
C GLY A 32 2.71 -18.47 -12.95
N LEU A 33 3.52 -17.46 -12.63
CA LEU A 33 4.71 -17.58 -11.78
C LEU A 33 4.43 -17.28 -10.31
N GLU A 34 3.17 -17.10 -9.91
CA GLU A 34 2.80 -16.67 -8.56
C GLU A 34 3.39 -17.59 -7.48
N ALA A 35 3.21 -18.90 -7.64
CA ALA A 35 3.69 -19.94 -6.73
C ALA A 35 5.15 -20.37 -6.97
N SER A 36 5.85 -19.76 -7.94
CA SER A 36 7.26 -20.07 -8.18
C SER A 36 8.12 -19.65 -6.99
N ARG A 37 9.33 -20.21 -6.88
CA ARG A 37 10.25 -19.90 -5.77
C ARG A 37 10.59 -18.41 -5.74
N GLY A 38 10.34 -17.75 -4.62
CA GLY A 38 10.66 -16.35 -4.40
C GLY A 38 12.15 -16.04 -4.21
N PHE A 39 12.48 -14.75 -4.31
CA PHE A 39 13.83 -14.19 -4.16
C PHE A 39 14.45 -14.44 -2.78
N PHE A 40 13.65 -14.38 -1.72
CA PHE A 40 14.07 -14.64 -0.34
C PHE A 40 14.13 -16.14 -0.02
N GLY A 41 13.55 -16.98 -0.88
CA GLY A 41 13.62 -18.44 -0.80
C GLY A 41 12.67 -19.09 0.22
N ALA A 42 12.03 -18.32 1.09
CA ALA A 42 11.02 -18.81 2.04
C ALA A 42 9.62 -18.84 1.43
N GLY A 43 9.21 -17.75 0.76
CA GLY A 43 7.88 -17.58 0.19
C GLY A 43 7.82 -17.79 -1.34
N PRO A 44 6.60 -17.78 -1.89
CA PRO A 44 6.36 -17.73 -3.32
C PRO A 44 6.72 -16.36 -3.90
N LEU A 45 7.03 -16.32 -5.20
CA LEU A 45 7.51 -15.13 -5.90
C LEU A 45 6.59 -13.92 -5.74
N ILE A 46 5.27 -14.11 -5.80
CA ILE A 46 4.30 -13.03 -5.63
C ILE A 46 4.33 -12.42 -4.23
N ALA A 47 4.54 -13.25 -3.20
CA ALA A 47 4.63 -12.78 -1.82
C ALA A 47 5.90 -11.95 -1.60
N ASP A 48 7.04 -12.40 -2.13
CA ASP A 48 8.30 -11.67 -2.05
C ASP A 48 8.24 -10.33 -2.80
N ALA A 49 7.66 -10.33 -4.01
CA ALA A 49 7.47 -9.12 -4.80
C ALA A 49 6.57 -8.10 -4.06
N ASN A 50 5.45 -8.56 -3.50
CA ASN A 50 4.55 -7.71 -2.72
C ASN A 50 5.24 -7.16 -1.46
N LEU A 51 6.04 -7.98 -0.76
CA LEU A 51 6.79 -7.55 0.44
C LEU A 51 7.81 -6.45 0.12
N ILE A 52 8.52 -6.57 -1.00
CA ILE A 52 9.46 -5.55 -1.47
C ILE A 52 8.73 -4.23 -1.77
N LEU A 53 7.59 -4.30 -2.46
CA LEU A 53 6.80 -3.12 -2.79
C LEU A 53 6.17 -2.48 -1.54
N GLU A 54 5.79 -3.28 -0.54
CA GLU A 54 5.32 -2.80 0.75
C GLU A 54 6.42 -2.02 1.51
N ILE A 55 7.67 -2.53 1.51
CA ILE A 55 8.82 -1.81 2.07
C ILE A 55 8.99 -0.45 1.38
N PHE A 56 8.98 -0.43 0.04
CA PHE A 56 9.10 0.83 -0.71
C PHE A 56 7.93 1.78 -0.45
N LEU A 57 6.72 1.26 -0.35
CA LEU A 57 5.52 2.05 -0.05
C LEU A 57 5.66 2.75 1.29
N VAL A 58 6.02 2.02 2.35
CA VAL A 58 6.14 2.58 3.70
C VAL A 58 7.29 3.57 3.81
N ALA A 59 8.42 3.29 3.14
CA ALA A 59 9.50 4.25 3.00
C ALA A 59 9.05 5.52 2.25
N GLY A 60 8.28 5.35 1.18
CA GLY A 60 7.75 6.41 0.34
C GLY A 60 6.77 7.35 1.05
N ILE A 61 5.80 6.82 1.78
CA ILE A 61 4.88 7.63 2.58
C ILE A 61 5.62 8.36 3.72
N THR A 62 6.65 7.72 4.31
CA THR A 62 7.51 8.32 5.34
C THR A 62 8.33 9.47 4.77
N TYR A 63 8.90 9.30 3.58
CA TYR A 63 9.54 10.38 2.86
C TYR A 63 8.58 11.54 2.58
N GLY A 64 7.35 11.23 2.18
CA GLY A 64 6.30 12.24 2.02
C GLY A 64 5.99 12.99 3.31
N PHE A 65 5.96 12.33 4.47
CA PHE A 65 5.84 13.02 5.76
C PHE A 65 6.99 14.02 5.99
N LEU A 66 8.23 13.66 5.65
CA LEU A 66 9.38 14.55 5.75
C LEU A 66 9.26 15.76 4.81
N LEU A 67 8.74 15.59 3.59
CA LEU A 67 8.47 16.70 2.67
C LEU A 67 7.49 17.72 3.28
N ALA A 68 6.40 17.24 3.87
CA ALA A 68 5.44 18.10 4.55
C ALA A 68 6.06 18.84 5.75
N ARG A 69 6.88 18.14 6.54
CA ARG A 69 7.62 18.75 7.68
C ARG A 69 8.59 19.84 7.24
N ARG A 70 9.16 19.74 6.04
CA ARG A 70 10.03 20.75 5.41
C ARG A 70 9.26 21.85 4.69
N GLY A 71 7.93 21.85 4.74
CA GLY A 71 7.08 22.84 4.08
C GLY A 71 6.92 22.66 2.57
N ASN A 72 7.43 21.57 1.98
CA ASN A 72 7.27 21.28 0.55
C ASN A 72 5.96 20.53 0.30
N ILE A 73 4.84 21.26 0.37
CA ILE A 73 3.49 20.69 0.33
C ILE A 73 3.14 20.12 -1.06
N ASP A 74 3.53 20.80 -2.14
CA ASP A 74 3.26 20.32 -3.50
C ASP A 74 3.95 18.97 -3.76
N ALA A 75 5.21 18.83 -3.36
CA ALA A 75 5.93 17.57 -3.50
C ALA A 75 5.37 16.49 -2.57
N HIS A 76 4.97 16.84 -1.34
CA HIS A 76 4.27 15.93 -0.45
C HIS A 76 3.00 15.40 -1.09
N GLN A 77 2.17 16.28 -1.68
CA GLN A 77 0.93 15.89 -2.33
C GLN A 77 1.16 14.92 -3.48
N LEU A 78 2.07 15.23 -4.41
CA LEU A 78 2.41 14.33 -5.51
C LEU A 78 2.93 12.98 -4.98
N ASN A 79 3.83 12.99 -3.99
CA ASN A 79 4.38 11.78 -3.40
C ASN A 79 3.28 10.91 -2.76
N GLN A 80 2.41 11.49 -1.93
CA GLN A 80 1.33 10.72 -1.28
C GLN A 80 0.34 10.17 -2.29
N THR A 81 -0.05 10.96 -3.30
CA THR A 81 -0.89 10.47 -4.39
C THR A 81 -0.25 9.29 -5.11
N THR A 82 1.06 9.37 -5.38
CA THR A 82 1.79 8.30 -6.07
C THR A 82 1.74 6.99 -5.28
N TRP A 83 2.09 7.02 -4.00
CA TRP A 83 2.14 5.82 -3.16
C TRP A 83 0.76 5.26 -2.83
N VAL A 84 -0.24 6.11 -2.62
CA VAL A 84 -1.62 5.65 -2.38
C VAL A 84 -2.19 5.00 -3.64
N VAL A 85 -1.99 5.58 -4.84
CA VAL A 85 -2.46 4.97 -6.09
C VAL A 85 -1.77 3.63 -6.35
N LEU A 86 -0.46 3.55 -6.15
CA LEU A 86 0.26 2.28 -6.23
C LEU A 86 -0.32 1.27 -5.24
N ASN A 87 -0.53 1.64 -3.98
CA ASN A 87 -1.10 0.76 -2.96
C ASN A 87 -2.45 0.18 -3.39
N ILE A 88 -3.37 1.02 -3.88
CA ILE A 88 -4.70 0.55 -4.33
C ILE A 88 -4.56 -0.45 -5.49
N GLY A 89 -3.65 -0.19 -6.43
CA GLY A 89 -3.38 -1.13 -7.52
C GLY A 89 -2.82 -2.47 -7.01
N LEU A 90 -1.90 -2.45 -6.05
CA LEU A 90 -1.34 -3.67 -5.44
C LEU A 90 -2.40 -4.45 -4.66
N ILE A 91 -3.24 -3.76 -3.88
CA ILE A 91 -4.39 -4.38 -3.20
C ILE A 91 -5.29 -5.09 -4.22
N ALA A 92 -5.64 -4.43 -5.32
CA ALA A 92 -6.51 -5.02 -6.33
C ALA A 92 -5.90 -6.25 -7.02
N LEU A 93 -4.59 -6.26 -7.25
CA LEU A 93 -3.90 -7.36 -7.94
C LEU A 93 -3.59 -8.54 -7.01
N VAL A 94 -3.19 -8.27 -5.77
CA VAL A 94 -2.61 -9.30 -4.89
C VAL A 94 -3.61 -9.83 -3.86
N MET A 95 -4.48 -8.98 -3.30
CA MET A 95 -5.31 -9.40 -2.15
C MET A 95 -6.32 -10.49 -2.51
N ALA A 96 -6.88 -10.47 -3.72
CA ALA A 96 -7.85 -11.47 -4.13
C ALA A 96 -7.27 -12.89 -4.14
N GLY A 97 -6.02 -13.06 -4.58
CA GLY A 97 -5.31 -14.35 -4.55
C GLY A 97 -4.94 -14.75 -3.12
N SER A 98 -4.33 -13.83 -2.37
CA SER A 98 -3.88 -14.10 -1.00
C SER A 98 -5.01 -14.50 -0.03
N MET A 99 -6.25 -14.06 -0.28
CA MET A 99 -7.39 -14.35 0.60
C MET A 99 -8.12 -15.65 0.26
N GLN A 100 -7.79 -16.35 -0.83
CA GLN A 100 -8.50 -17.59 -1.22
C GLN A 100 -8.34 -18.72 -0.19
N ASP A 101 -7.17 -18.76 0.46
CA ASP A 101 -6.80 -19.80 1.42
C ASP A 101 -7.16 -19.44 2.87
N VAL A 102 -7.73 -18.25 3.12
CA VAL A 102 -7.91 -17.69 4.46
C VAL A 102 -9.39 -17.65 4.85
N ARG A 103 -10.01 -18.81 4.99
CA ARG A 103 -11.47 -18.93 5.28
C ARG A 103 -11.77 -19.00 6.77
N ILE A 104 -12.61 -18.09 7.26
CA ILE A 104 -13.21 -18.18 8.61
C ILE A 104 -14.47 -19.06 8.52
N ALA A 105 -14.29 -20.38 8.54
CA ALA A 105 -15.44 -21.30 8.57
C ALA A 105 -16.13 -21.33 9.93
N LYS A 106 -15.38 -21.11 11.01
CA LYS A 106 -15.83 -21.06 12.41
C LYS A 106 -14.93 -20.09 13.19
N ALA A 107 -15.42 -19.53 14.30
CA ALA A 107 -14.63 -18.62 15.14
C ALA A 107 -13.30 -19.22 15.63
N ALA A 108 -13.26 -20.54 15.86
CA ALA A 108 -12.04 -21.27 16.23
C ALA A 108 -10.90 -21.18 15.19
N ALA A 109 -11.21 -20.86 13.93
CA ALA A 109 -10.18 -20.64 12.90
C ALA A 109 -9.28 -19.44 13.22
N LEU A 110 -9.77 -18.47 14.00
CA LEU A 110 -8.97 -17.32 14.46
C LEU A 110 -7.98 -17.69 15.58
N ALA A 111 -8.00 -18.92 16.09
CA ALA A 111 -6.93 -19.41 16.95
C ALA A 111 -5.64 -19.71 16.17
N ASP A 112 -5.74 -19.92 14.84
CA ASP A 112 -4.58 -19.99 13.96
C ASP A 112 -4.09 -18.59 13.65
N TRP A 113 -2.84 -18.33 14.02
CA TRP A 113 -2.21 -17.02 13.86
C TRP A 113 -2.02 -16.64 12.39
N ARG A 114 -1.86 -17.61 11.48
CA ARG A 114 -1.83 -17.39 10.02
C ARG A 114 -3.14 -16.77 9.56
N ILE A 115 -4.26 -17.28 10.04
CA ILE A 115 -5.60 -16.78 9.70
C ILE A 115 -5.86 -15.44 10.39
N ALA A 116 -5.63 -15.35 11.70
CA ALA A 116 -5.93 -14.17 12.49
C ALA A 116 -5.16 -12.92 12.02
N VAL A 117 -3.84 -13.04 11.82
CA VAL A 117 -3.01 -11.93 11.35
C VAL A 117 -3.39 -11.50 9.94
N THR A 118 -3.67 -12.45 9.04
CA THR A 118 -4.04 -12.11 7.66
C THR A 118 -5.37 -11.34 7.62
N TRP A 119 -6.36 -11.74 8.41
CA TRP A 119 -7.63 -10.99 8.51
C TRP A 119 -7.46 -9.62 9.18
N LEU A 120 -6.61 -9.52 10.20
CA LEU A 120 -6.30 -8.23 10.84
C LEU A 120 -5.58 -7.30 9.85
N HIS A 121 -4.61 -7.81 9.10
CA HIS A 121 -3.94 -7.09 8.02
C HIS A 121 -4.93 -6.61 6.97
N ALA A 122 -5.79 -7.49 6.45
CA ALA A 122 -6.78 -7.17 5.44
C ALA A 122 -7.77 -6.09 5.93
N GLY A 123 -8.28 -6.22 7.16
CA GLY A 123 -9.22 -5.27 7.75
C GLY A 123 -8.59 -3.90 7.98
N LEU A 124 -7.45 -3.85 8.68
CA LEU A 124 -6.74 -2.59 8.95
C LEU A 124 -6.23 -1.95 7.66
N GLY A 125 -5.71 -2.75 6.73
CA GLY A 125 -5.22 -2.32 5.43
C GLY A 125 -6.33 -1.71 4.58
N THR A 126 -7.53 -2.31 4.57
CA THR A 126 -8.69 -1.75 3.87
C THR A 126 -9.08 -0.38 4.43
N LEU A 127 -9.21 -0.26 5.76
CA LEU A 127 -9.54 1.02 6.40
C LEU A 127 -8.48 2.09 6.12
N THR A 128 -7.21 1.70 6.19
CA THR A 128 -6.06 2.58 5.92
C THR A 128 -6.03 3.02 4.46
N ALA A 129 -6.26 2.11 3.52
CA ALA A 129 -6.30 2.39 2.09
C ALA A 129 -7.44 3.35 1.73
N LEU A 130 -8.63 3.14 2.29
CA LEU A 130 -9.77 4.05 2.12
C LEU A 130 -9.50 5.44 2.69
N ALA A 131 -8.90 5.52 3.89
CA ALA A 131 -8.51 6.80 4.48
C ALA A 131 -7.47 7.52 3.60
N GLY A 132 -6.43 6.81 3.15
CA GLY A 132 -5.40 7.33 2.24
C GLY A 132 -5.98 7.84 0.93
N LEU A 133 -6.87 7.05 0.30
CA LEU A 133 -7.57 7.43 -0.92
C LEU A 133 -8.39 8.71 -0.71
N TRP A 134 -9.17 8.78 0.37
CA TRP A 134 -9.96 9.96 0.68
C TRP A 134 -9.09 11.21 0.85
N ILE A 135 -7.99 11.08 1.60
CA ILE A 135 -7.03 12.18 1.82
C ILE A 135 -6.47 12.67 0.48
N VAL A 136 -5.98 11.78 -0.39
CA VAL A 136 -5.37 12.22 -1.65
C VAL A 136 -6.39 12.81 -2.61
N LEU A 137 -7.63 12.30 -2.64
CA LEU A 137 -8.70 12.91 -3.43
C LEU A 137 -9.07 14.31 -2.90
N GLN A 138 -9.10 14.49 -1.57
CA GLN A 138 -9.31 15.81 -0.96
C GLN A 138 -8.16 16.78 -1.26
N MET A 139 -6.91 16.34 -1.09
CA MET A 139 -5.71 17.17 -1.34
C MET A 139 -5.63 17.64 -2.80
N ASN A 140 -6.06 16.79 -3.74
CA ASN A 140 -6.07 17.12 -5.17
C ASN A 140 -7.34 17.83 -5.64
N ASN A 141 -8.22 18.26 -4.72
CA ASN A 141 -9.48 18.92 -5.04
C ASN A 141 -10.41 18.11 -5.97
N VAL A 142 -10.29 16.77 -5.93
CA VAL A 142 -11.17 15.87 -6.68
C VAL A 142 -12.50 15.68 -5.96
N LEU A 143 -12.50 15.67 -4.62
CA LEU A 143 -13.73 15.58 -3.83
C LEU A 143 -14.52 16.89 -3.87
N PRO A 144 -15.86 16.84 -4.01
CA PRO A 144 -16.72 18.00 -3.83
C PRO A 144 -16.59 18.54 -2.39
N ARG A 145 -16.72 19.86 -2.22
CA ARG A 145 -16.49 20.53 -0.93
C ARG A 145 -17.28 19.95 0.24
N GLY A 146 -18.50 19.46 0.00
CA GLY A 146 -19.34 18.84 1.04
C GLY A 146 -18.80 17.53 1.61
N LEU A 147 -17.85 16.88 0.93
CA LEU A 147 -17.19 15.65 1.38
C LEU A 147 -15.82 15.91 2.05
N HIS A 148 -15.42 17.18 2.19
CA HIS A 148 -14.14 17.51 2.80
C HIS A 148 -14.20 17.26 4.30
N VAL A 149 -13.24 16.50 4.82
CA VAL A 149 -13.09 16.27 6.26
C VAL A 149 -12.39 17.49 6.86
N ALA A 150 -13.06 18.20 7.79
CA ALA A 150 -12.48 19.34 8.46
C ALA A 150 -11.22 18.97 9.28
N ALA A 151 -11.24 17.81 9.93
CA ALA A 151 -10.12 17.26 10.71
C ALA A 151 -9.11 16.46 9.87
N TRP A 152 -8.95 16.76 8.58
CA TRP A 152 -8.11 15.97 7.65
C TRP A 152 -6.65 15.79 8.09
N LYS A 153 -6.08 16.73 8.86
CA LYS A 153 -4.72 16.57 9.42
C LYS A 153 -4.63 15.45 10.44
N ASN A 154 -5.66 15.26 11.26
CA ASN A 154 -5.72 14.15 12.20
C ASN A 154 -5.93 12.83 11.45
N LEU A 155 -6.79 12.84 10.43
CA LEU A 155 -6.99 11.68 9.55
C LEU A 155 -5.67 11.30 8.85
N MET A 156 -4.89 12.28 8.38
CA MET A 156 -3.58 12.04 7.75
C MET A 156 -2.57 11.41 8.71
N ARG A 157 -2.52 11.86 9.97
CA ARG A 157 -1.66 11.24 11.00
C ARG A 157 -2.11 9.82 11.33
N ALA A 158 -3.42 9.61 11.47
CA ALA A 158 -4.00 8.29 11.70
C ALA A 158 -3.73 7.34 10.53
N ALA A 159 -3.89 7.81 9.29
CA ALA A 159 -3.59 7.04 8.08
C ALA A 159 -2.09 6.69 8.01
N PHE A 160 -1.20 7.63 8.32
CA PHE A 160 0.24 7.36 8.37
C PHE A 160 0.59 6.25 9.38
N ALA A 161 0.01 6.30 10.59
CA ALA A 161 0.17 5.23 11.58
C ALA A 161 -0.46 3.91 11.09
N GLY A 162 -1.64 3.99 10.47
CA GLY A 162 -2.34 2.85 9.89
C GLY A 162 -1.52 2.14 8.81
N TYR A 163 -0.83 2.89 7.95
CA TYR A 163 0.05 2.31 6.93
C TYR A 163 1.23 1.56 7.55
N TRP A 164 1.87 2.13 8.57
CA TRP A 164 2.94 1.44 9.30
C TRP A 164 2.44 0.18 10.01
N LEU A 165 1.29 0.26 10.69
CA LEU A 165 0.69 -0.90 11.36
C LEU A 165 0.29 -1.99 10.37
N THR A 166 -0.31 -1.61 9.24
CA THR A 166 -0.66 -2.54 8.16
C THR A 166 0.59 -3.23 7.64
N ALA A 167 1.68 -2.48 7.43
CA ALA A 167 2.93 -3.04 6.96
C ALA A 167 3.59 -4.02 7.94
N LEU A 168 3.56 -3.69 9.23
CA LEU A 168 4.01 -4.62 10.27
C LEU A 168 3.20 -5.91 10.28
N LEU A 169 1.89 -5.81 10.04
CA LEU A 169 1.03 -6.98 9.86
C LEU A 169 1.29 -7.72 8.55
N GLY A 170 1.72 -7.02 7.49
CA GLY A 170 2.16 -7.62 6.22
C GLY A 170 3.41 -8.47 6.40
N PHE A 171 4.43 -7.92 7.09
CA PHE A 171 5.62 -8.66 7.49
C PHE A 171 5.28 -9.86 8.39
N ALA A 172 4.37 -9.68 9.35
CA ALA A 172 3.91 -10.77 10.20
C ALA A 172 3.21 -11.86 9.38
N THR A 173 2.33 -11.49 8.46
CA THR A 173 1.66 -12.43 7.55
C THR A 173 2.69 -13.25 6.77
N TYR A 174 3.68 -12.60 6.16
CA TYR A 174 4.76 -13.29 5.45
C TYR A 174 5.50 -14.28 6.36
N TYR A 175 5.88 -13.85 7.56
CA TYR A 175 6.58 -14.69 8.53
C TYR A 175 5.78 -15.94 8.91
N PHE A 176 4.51 -15.79 9.29
CA PHE A 176 3.71 -16.92 9.76
C PHE A 176 3.34 -17.91 8.66
N TRP A 177 3.22 -17.45 7.41
CA TRP A 177 2.90 -18.32 6.28
C TRP A 177 4.11 -19.05 5.70
N TYR A 178 5.30 -18.43 5.72
CA TYR A 178 6.44 -18.92 4.95
C TYR A 178 7.71 -19.24 5.76
N ILE A 179 7.78 -18.80 7.02
CA ILE A 179 8.97 -18.98 7.86
C ILE A 179 8.67 -19.84 9.10
N ALA A 180 7.52 -19.61 9.75
CA ALA A 180 7.14 -20.26 11.01
C ALA A 180 6.44 -21.61 10.86
#